data_AF-A0A3B0VYK2-F1
#
_entry.id   AF-A0A3B0VYK2-F1
#
_cell.length_a   1.000
_cell.length_b   1.000
_cell.length_c   1.000
_cell.angle_alpha   90.00
_cell.angle_beta   90.00
_cell.angle_gamma   90.00
#
_symmetry.space_group_name_H-M   'P 1'
#
loop_
_entity.id
_entity.type
_entity.pdbx_description
1 polymer ?
#
loop_
_entity_poly.entity_id
_entity_poly.type
_entity_poly.pdbx_seq_one_letter_code
_entity_poly.pdbx_strand_id
1 'polypeptide(L)' 'VSREFVGGGYVTILVRGETGAVNAAVRAGADACERVGDGLVAAHIIARPHKEVEPVLTAKA' A
#
# COMPACT_ATOMS: atom_id res chain seq x y z
N VAL A 1 -4.74 -6.36 5.65
CA VAL A 1 -3.53 -6.09 4.85
C VAL A 1 -3.56 -7.05 3.68
N SER A 2 -3.42 -6.56 2.46
CA SER A 2 -3.36 -7.40 1.25
C SER A 2 -2.06 -7.14 0.50
N ARG A 3 -1.64 -8.12 -0.30
CA ARG A 3 -0.42 -8.08 -1.12
C ARG A 3 -0.79 -8.46 -2.55
N GLU A 4 -0.50 -7.57 -3.49
CA GLU A 4 -0.73 -7.81 -4.92
C GLU A 4 0.60 -7.91 -5.67
N PHE A 5 0.69 -8.90 -6.53
CA PHE A 5 1.79 -9.05 -7.49
C PHE A 5 1.34 -8.46 -8.82
N VAL A 6 1.87 -7.29 -9.17
CA VAL A 6 1.47 -6.55 -10.39
C VAL A 6 2.15 -7.15 -11.64
N GLY A 7 3.28 -7.81 -11.46
CA GLY A 7 4.11 -8.34 -12.54
C GLY A 7 5.36 -7.49 -12.76
N GLY A 8 6.35 -8.02 -13.49
CA GLY A 8 7.61 -7.31 -13.75
C GLY A 8 8.47 -7.05 -12.50
N GLY A 9 8.29 -7.84 -11.44
CA GLY A 9 8.99 -7.66 -10.15
C GLY A 9 8.29 -6.71 -9.18
N TYR A 10 7.21 -6.04 -9.59
CA TYR A 10 6.48 -5.11 -8.72
C TYR A 10 5.53 -5.83 -7.76
N VAL A 11 5.63 -5.46 -6.49
CA VAL A 11 4.76 -5.92 -5.41
C VAL A 11 4.18 -4.70 -4.71
N THR A 12 2.87 -4.71 -4.46
CA THR A 12 2.17 -3.64 -3.74
C THR A 12 1.49 -4.18 -2.51
N ILE A 13 1.69 -3.52 -1.37
CA ILE A 13 1.01 -3.83 -0.11
C ILE A 13 -0.08 -2.78 0.12
N LEU A 14 -1.28 -3.24 0.44
CA LEU A 14 -2.41 -2.37 0.77
C LEU A 14 -2.82 -2.57 2.23
N VAL A 15 -3.01 -1.45 2.92
CA VAL A 15 -3.43 -1.41 4.33
C VAL A 15 -4.68 -0.54 4.43
N ARG A 16 -5.66 -1.01 5.22
CA ARG A 16 -6.91 -0.31 5.51
C ARG A 16 -7.00 -0.08 7.01
N GLY A 17 -7.53 1.07 7.41
CA GLY A 17 -7.70 1.45 8.81
C GLY A 17 -8.07 2.92 8.93
N GLU A 18 -8.07 3.43 10.16
CA GLU A 18 -8.22 4.86 10.42
C GLU A 18 -7.02 5.64 9.87
N THR A 19 -7.26 6.88 9.42
CA THR A 19 -6.24 7.72 8.76
C THR A 19 -4.95 7.85 9.57
N GLY A 20 -5.04 7.97 10.90
CA GLY A 20 -3.87 8.06 11.78
C GLY A 20 -3.02 6.78 11.76
N ALA A 21 -3.67 5.62 11.87
CA ALA A 21 -3.00 4.32 11.84
C ALA A 21 -2.36 4.05 10.46
N VAL A 22 -3.06 4.37 9.37
CA VAL A 22 -2.55 4.20 8.00
C VAL A 22 -1.36 5.14 7.74
N ASN A 23 -1.43 6.40 8.21
CA ASN A 23 -0.31 7.34 8.12
C ASN A 23 0.96 6.82 8.81
N ALA A 24 0.82 6.29 10.02
CA ALA A 24 1.95 5.72 10.75
C ALA A 24 2.51 4.48 10.04
N ALA A 25 1.64 3.56 9.62
CA ALA A 25 2.05 2.32 8.97
C ALA A 25 2.78 2.56 7.65
N VAL A 26 2.27 3.46 6.80
CA VAL A 26 2.88 3.74 5.49
C VAL A 26 4.22 4.44 5.64
N ARG A 27 4.36 5.40 6.58
CA ARG A 27 5.65 6.05 6.85
C ARG A 27 6.69 5.07 7.38
N ALA A 28 6.33 4.26 8.39
CA ALA A 28 7.23 3.26 8.94
C ALA A 28 7.65 2.21 7.90
N GLY A 29 6.72 1.79 7.04
CA GLY A 29 6.99 0.86 5.95
C GLY A 29 7.89 1.46 4.87
N ALA A 30 7.66 2.72 4.48
CA ALA A 30 8.49 3.41 3.49
C ALA A 30 9.95 3.49 3.95
N ASP A 31 10.19 3.95 5.19
CA ASP A 31 11.52 4.06 5.78
C ASP A 31 12.24 2.70 5.89
N ALA A 32 11.48 1.63 6.18
CA ALA A 32 12.02 0.28 6.27
C ALA A 32 12.37 -0.31 4.90
N CYS A 33 11.51 -0.11 3.90
CA CYS A 33 11.69 -0.68 2.56
C CYS A 33 12.76 0.04 1.74
N GLU A 34 13.06 1.31 2.02
CA GLU A 34 14.08 2.08 1.29
C GLU A 34 15.48 1.45 1.37
N ARG A 35 15.76 0.68 2.43
CA ARG A 35 17.07 0.05 2.68
C ARG A 35 17.15 -1.41 2.23
N VAL A 36 16.08 -1.98 1.68
CA VAL A 36 15.95 -3.42 1.42
C VAL A 36 15.73 -3.67 -0.06
N GLY A 37 16.61 -4.47 -0.67
CA GLY A 37 16.50 -4.88 -2.08
C GLY A 37 16.62 -3.69 -3.05
N ASP A 38 15.80 -3.69 -4.10
CA ASP A 38 15.73 -2.62 -5.10
C ASP A 38 15.00 -1.36 -4.58
N GLY A 39 14.63 -1.35 -3.30
CA GLY A 39 14.08 -0.19 -2.59
C GLY A 39 12.57 0.01 -2.77
N LEU A 40 12.14 1.22 -2.41
CA LEU A 40 10.74 1.64 -2.46
C LEU A 40 10.44 2.35 -3.78
N VAL A 41 9.42 1.88 -4.50
CA VAL A 41 8.95 2.54 -5.74
C VAL A 41 7.95 3.65 -5.45
N ALA A 42 6.96 3.39 -4.58
CA ALA A 42 5.92 4.36 -4.24
C ALA A 42 5.32 4.09 -2.86
N ALA A 43 5.01 5.16 -2.14
CA ALA A 43 4.21 5.14 -0.92
C ALA A 43 3.12 6.21 -1.04
N HIS A 44 1.86 5.81 -0.85
CA HIS A 44 0.72 6.71 -1.03
C HIS A 44 -0.42 6.38 -0.08
N ILE A 45 -1.18 7.41 0.29
CA ILE A 45 -2.28 7.33 1.25
C ILE A 45 -3.50 8.00 0.66
N ILE A 46 -4.60 7.25 0.61
CA ILE A 46 -5.90 7.75 0.19
C ILE A 46 -6.81 7.70 1.43
N ALA A 47 -6.97 8.85 2.09
CA ALA A 47 -7.76 8.93 3.33
C ALA A 47 -9.25 8.59 3.13
N ARG A 48 -9.79 8.87 1.93
CA ARG A 48 -11.19 8.62 1.59
C ARG A 48 -11.35 8.21 0.13
N PRO A 49 -11.12 6.93 -0.22
CA PRO A 49 -11.30 6.46 -1.59
C PRO A 49 -12.78 6.57 -2.00
N HIS A 50 -13.03 6.90 -3.27
CA HIS A 50 -14.38 6.87 -3.83
C HIS A 50 -14.89 5.42 -3.88
N LYS A 51 -16.21 5.22 -3.72
CA LYS A 51 -16.82 3.88 -3.67
C LYS A 51 -16.54 3.05 -4.92
N GLU A 52 -16.43 3.70 -6.08
CA GLU A 52 -16.11 3.04 -7.36
C GLU A 52 -14.70 2.47 -7.42
N VAL A 53 -13.80 2.90 -6.53
CA VAL A 53 -12.41 2.41 -6.47
C VAL A 53 -12.30 1.17 -5.58
N GLU A 54 -13.26 0.91 -4.70
CA GLU A 54 -13.23 -0.24 -3.79
C GLU A 54 -13.11 -1.61 -4.49
N PRO A 55 -13.79 -1.88 -5.62
CA PRO A 55 -13.64 -3.15 -6.31
C PRO A 55 -12.19 -3.42 -6.70
N VAL A 56 -11.46 -2.40 -7.18
CA VAL A 56 -10.06 -2.55 -7.60
C VAL A 56 -9.13 -2.76 -6.41
N LEU A 57 -9.41 -2.12 -5.27
CA LEU A 57 -8.59 -2.23 -4.05
C LEU A 57 -8.78 -3.55 -3.29
N THR A 58 -9.90 -4.24 -3.53
CA THR A 58 -10.32 -5.42 -2.76
C THR A 58 -10.42 -6.68 -3.63
N ALA A 59 -10.14 -6.59 -4.93
CA ALA A 59 -10.38 -7.66 -5.91
C ALA A 59 -9.63 -8.98 -5.64
N LYS A 60 -8.62 -8.99 -4.78
CA LYS A 60 -7.85 -10.20 -4.46
C LYS A 60 -7.43 -10.17 -2.99
N ALA A 61 -8.30 -10.73 -2.15
CA ALA A 61 -7.89 -11.34 -0.89
C ALA A 61 -7.92 -12.86 -1.09
#